data_AF-A0A2U2X6B6-F1
#
_entry.id   AF-A0A2U2X6B6-F1
#
_cell.length_a   1.000
_cell.length_b   1.000
_cell.length_c   1.000
_cell.angle_alpha   90.00
_cell.angle_beta   90.00
_cell.angle_gamma   90.00
#
_symmetry.space_group_name_H-M   'P 1'
#
loop_
_entity.id
_entity.type
_entity.pdbx_description
1 polymer ?
#
loop_
_entity_poly.entity_id
_entity_poly.type
_entity_poly.pdbx_seq_one_letter_code
_entity_poly.pdbx_strand_id
1 'polypeptide(L)' 'MFKQRKHRTFNYQPRFSKESQTDSSLDKKSDTKDFISKWRASKPRNRVGFPVKTSVLIFILVLLLICMYLLEKKYM' A
#
# COMPACT_ATOMS: atom_id res chain seq x y z
N MET A 1 -0.02 24.94 55.73
CA MET A 1 0.54 25.51 54.48
C MET A 1 1.70 24.64 54.02
N PHE A 2 1.54 23.91 52.93
CA PHE A 2 2.61 23.09 52.36
C PHE A 2 3.43 23.93 51.39
N LYS A 3 4.74 24.08 51.65
CA LYS A 3 5.64 24.77 50.70
C LYS A 3 5.84 23.87 49.49
N GLN A 4 5.42 24.36 48.33
CA GLN A 4 5.51 23.64 47.05
C GLN A 4 7.00 23.47 46.68
N ARG A 5 7.47 22.22 46.57
CA ARG A 5 8.87 21.91 46.25
C ARG A 5 9.11 22.16 44.75
N LYS A 6 10.18 22.90 44.43
CA LYS A 6 10.52 23.26 43.04
C LYS A 6 10.69 22.01 42.17
N HIS A 7 10.04 22.02 41.00
CA HIS A 7 10.07 20.94 40.02
C HIS A 7 11.51 20.75 39.53
N ARG A 8 12.17 19.67 39.94
CA ARG A 8 13.47 19.28 39.41
C ARG A 8 13.21 18.42 38.18
N THR A 9 13.45 18.98 36.99
CA THR A 9 13.33 18.22 35.74
C THR A 9 14.44 17.19 35.65
N PHE A 10 14.06 15.97 35.28
CA PHE A 10 14.99 14.88 35.06
C PHE A 10 15.72 15.10 33.74
N ASN A 11 16.94 15.60 33.80
CA ASN A 11 17.77 15.83 32.62
C ASN A 11 18.55 14.55 32.34
N TYR A 12 17.92 13.61 31.63
CA TYR A 12 18.55 12.35 31.21
C TYR A 12 18.93 12.41 29.74
N GLN A 13 20.19 12.10 29.48
CA GLN A 13 20.70 11.93 28.14
C GLN A 13 20.90 10.43 27.87
N PRO A 14 20.15 9.82 26.94
CA PRO A 14 20.30 8.41 26.61
C PRO A 14 21.69 8.14 26.01
N ARG A 15 22.30 7.01 26.40
CA ARG A 15 23.69 6.64 26.05
C ARG A 15 24.02 6.71 24.55
N PHE A 16 23.04 6.48 23.68
CA PHE A 16 23.20 6.44 22.22
C PHE A 16 22.96 7.79 21.52
N SER A 17 22.62 8.88 22.23
CA SER A 17 22.33 10.17 21.60
C SER A 17 23.55 10.87 20.98
N LYS A 18 24.77 10.43 21.34
CA LYS A 18 26.00 11.02 20.78
C LYS A 18 26.32 10.49 19.39
N GLU A 19 25.93 9.25 19.10
CA GLU A 19 26.17 8.60 17.81
C GLU A 19 25.28 9.24 16.71
N SER A 20 24.04 9.61 17.06
CA SER A 20 23.14 10.35 16.16
C SER A 20 23.56 11.80 15.86
N GLN A 21 24.49 12.40 16.62
CA GLN A 21 24.89 13.80 16.40
C GLN A 21 25.87 13.94 15.24
N THR A 22 26.80 12.99 15.07
CA THR A 22 27.74 12.95 13.94
C THR A 22 27.04 12.78 12.60
N ASP A 23 25.95 12.01 12.56
CA ASP A 23 25.18 11.77 11.32
C ASP A 23 24.18 12.90 11.02
N SER A 24 23.72 13.62 12.04
CA SER A 24 22.72 14.69 11.90
C SER A 24 23.21 15.96 11.19
N SER A 25 24.51 16.09 10.93
CA SER A 25 25.06 17.17 10.11
C SER A 25 24.86 16.94 8.61
N LEU A 26 24.54 15.71 8.18
CA LEU A 26 24.38 15.37 6.76
C LEU A 26 22.91 15.24 6.31
N ASP A 27 21.96 15.01 7.23
CA ASP A 27 20.57 14.64 6.87
C ASP A 27 19.48 15.65 7.28
N LYS A 28 19.75 16.95 7.17
CA LYS A 28 18.70 17.99 7.32
C LYS A 28 17.85 18.19 6.05
N LYS A 29 17.36 17.13 5.39
CA LYS A 29 16.36 17.34 4.32
C LYS A 29 15.32 16.26 3.98
N SER A 30 15.28 15.05 4.54
CA SER A 30 14.32 14.05 4.02
C SER A 30 13.49 13.20 5.00
N ASP A 31 13.83 13.08 6.28
CA ASP A 31 13.38 11.89 7.02
C ASP A 31 12.28 12.09 8.07
N THR A 32 11.19 12.77 7.72
CA THR A 32 9.96 12.77 8.57
C THR A 32 8.76 12.07 7.96
N LYS A 33 8.85 11.53 6.74
CA LYS A 33 7.75 10.81 6.09
C LYS A 33 7.86 9.27 6.13
N ASP A 34 9.03 8.72 6.44
CA ASP A 34 9.29 7.30 6.17
C ASP A 34 9.09 6.35 7.38
N PHE A 35 8.66 6.88 8.53
CA PHE A 35 8.42 6.07 9.73
C PHE A 35 7.01 5.44 9.84
N ILE A 36 6.19 5.48 8.78
CA ILE A 36 4.85 4.86 8.75
C ILE A 36 4.69 3.91 7.56
N SER A 37 5.59 2.93 7.33
CA SER A 37 5.25 1.87 6.36
C SER A 37 6.16 0.66 6.37
N LYS A 38 5.92 -0.31 7.26
CA LYS A 38 6.40 -1.70 7.01
C LYS A 38 5.36 -2.80 7.23
N TRP A 39 4.27 -2.53 7.96
CA TRP A 39 3.25 -3.55 8.25
C TRP A 39 2.19 -3.76 7.15
N ARG A 40 2.09 -2.87 6.15
CA ARG A 40 1.13 -3.04 5.04
C ARG A 40 1.71 -3.76 3.81
N ALA A 41 2.99 -4.13 3.83
CA ALA A 41 3.67 -4.65 2.64
C ALA A 41 3.51 -6.17 2.41
N SER A 42 2.97 -6.93 3.37
CA SER A 42 2.89 -8.40 3.27
C SER A 42 1.53 -8.96 2.86
N LYS A 43 0.59 -8.14 2.38
CA LYS A 43 -0.63 -8.70 1.78
C LYS A 43 -0.26 -9.24 0.39
N PRO A 44 -0.29 -10.56 0.12
CA PRO A 44 -0.20 -11.02 -1.26
C PRO A 44 -1.40 -10.43 -1.98
N ARG A 45 -1.14 -9.51 -2.91
CA ARG A 45 -2.15 -8.91 -3.79
C ARG A 45 -2.54 -9.97 -4.82
N ASN A 46 -3.12 -11.06 -4.32
CA ASN A 46 -3.63 -12.14 -5.14
C ASN A 46 -4.95 -11.71 -5.75
N ARG A 47 -5.07 -12.05 -7.03
CA ARG A 47 -6.24 -11.92 -7.91
C ARG A 47 -6.40 -10.54 -8.51
N VAL A 48 -5.54 -10.28 -9.48
CA VAL A 48 -5.91 -9.53 -10.68
C VAL A 48 -6.98 -10.36 -11.39
N GLY A 49 -8.22 -10.33 -10.88
CA GLY A 49 -9.38 -10.76 -11.64
C GLY A 49 -9.45 -9.81 -12.83
N PHE A 50 -9.17 -10.31 -14.03
CA PHE A 50 -9.37 -9.55 -15.25
C PHE A 50 -10.80 -8.99 -15.19
N PRO A 51 -11.00 -7.67 -15.19
CA PRO A 51 -12.34 -7.13 -15.37
C PRO A 51 -12.71 -7.48 -16.80
N VAL A 52 -13.34 -8.64 -17.00
CA VAL A 52 -14.04 -8.95 -18.23
C VAL A 52 -15.06 -7.85 -18.38
N LYS A 53 -14.74 -6.87 -19.23
CA LYS A 53 -15.65 -5.79 -19.58
C LYS A 53 -16.93 -6.47 -20.05
N THR A 54 -18.06 -6.11 -19.48
CA THR A 54 -19.37 -6.71 -19.79
C THR A 54 -19.65 -6.70 -21.30
N SER A 55 -19.08 -5.74 -22.03
CA SER A 55 -19.04 -5.71 -23.50
C SER A 55 -18.48 -6.98 -24.14
N VAL A 56 -17.40 -7.56 -23.61
CA VAL A 56 -16.81 -8.81 -24.12
C VAL A 56 -17.78 -9.97 -23.96
N LEU A 57 -18.51 -10.01 -22.86
CA LEU A 57 -19.51 -11.05 -22.59
C LEU A 57 -20.66 -10.99 -23.61
N ILE A 58 -21.05 -9.78 -23.99
CA ILE A 58 -22.06 -9.51 -25.02
C ILE A 58 -21.53 -9.86 -26.42
N PHE A 59 -20.27 -9.54 -26.72
CA PHE A 59 -19.63 -9.95 -27.98
C PHE A 59 -19.56 -11.46 -28.14
N ILE A 60 -19.20 -12.19 -27.08
CA ILE A 60 -19.17 -13.66 -27.10
C ILE A 60 -20.56 -14.23 -27.37
N LEU A 61 -21.60 -13.66 -26.75
CA LEU A 61 -22.99 -14.10 -26.96
C LEU A 61 -23.42 -13.93 -28.42
N VAL A 62 -23.15 -12.76 -29.02
CA VAL A 62 -23.47 -12.50 -30.43
C VAL A 62 -22.67 -13.41 -31.37
N LEU A 63 -21.39 -13.62 -31.08
CA LEU A 63 -20.53 -14.51 -31.86
C LEU A 63 -21.03 -15.95 -31.84
N LEU A 64 -21.49 -16.45 -30.68
CA LEU A 64 -22.01 -17.80 -30.53
C LEU A 64 -23.29 -18.02 -31.35
N LEU A 65 -24.19 -17.04 -31.40
CA LEU A 65 -25.38 -17.07 -32.26
C LEU A 65 -25.00 -17.16 -33.74
N ILE A 66 -24.00 -16.38 -34.18
CA ILE A 66 -23.51 -16.42 -35.57
C ILE A 66 -22.89 -17.79 -35.89
N CYS A 67 -22.09 -18.35 -34.98
CA CYS A 67 -21.51 -19.67 -35.16
C CYS A 67 -22.57 -20.77 -35.28
N MET A 68 -23.60 -20.73 -34.43
CA MET A 68 -24.72 -21.67 -34.50
C MET A 68 -25.46 -21.55 -35.84
N TYR A 69 -25.77 -20.34 -36.28
CA TYR A 69 -26.43 -20.10 -37.56
C TYR A 69 -25.63 -20.62 -38.76
N LEU A 70 -24.32 -20.40 -38.76
CA LEU A 70 -23.44 -20.92 -39.82
C LEU A 70 -23.32 -22.44 -39.78
N LEU A 71 -23.29 -23.04 -38.58
CA LEU A 71 -23.33 -24.49 -38.43
C LEU A 71 -24.64 -25.04 -38.97
N GLU A 72 -25.77 -24.47 -38.57
CA GLU A 72 -27.09 -24.90 -39.02
C GLU A 72 -27.18 -24.83 -40.55
N LYS A 73 -26.79 -23.71 -41.17
CA LYS A 73 -26.80 -23.56 -42.63
C LYS A 73 -25.88 -24.53 -43.39
N LYS A 74 -24.79 -24.97 -42.77
CA LYS A 74 -23.78 -25.83 -43.42
C LYS A 74 -24.06 -27.31 -43.22
N TYR A 75 -24.64 -27.67 -42.07
CA TYR A 75 -24.83 -29.05 -41.65
C TYR A 75 -26.29 -29.51 -41.69
N MET A 76 -27.27 -28.60 -41.78
CA MET A 76 -28.65 -28.86 -42.21
C MET A 76 -28.87 -28.32 -43.62
#